data_AF-A0A8S2PB99-F1
#
_entry.id   AF-A0A8S2PB99-F1
#
_cell.length_a   1.000
_cell.length_b   1.000
_cell.length_c   1.000
_cell.angle_alpha   90.00
_cell.angle_beta   90.00
_cell.angle_gamma   90.00
#
_symmetry.space_group_name_H-M   'P 1'
#
loop_
_entity.id
_entity.type
_entity.pdbx_description
1 polymer ?
#
loop_
_entity_poly.entity_id
_entity_poly.type
_entity_poly.pdbx_seq_one_letter_code
_entity_poly.pdbx_strand_id
1 'polypeptide(L)'
;MSRLATEASAIQGASGVRFGLIFQHLFGMIAMEAIQNSQTVMQLTKESCFCNEYCEILNTVDRSFITRAHILSILFSITHASVYFSIAAFISLGTFLVDRDTVTFEDMFLVLNAVVLTARTIGRELALFPDYGKGTEAAKNIFELLSKPINVTVIQVYAPTTGADDEEIEDFYVSLQQLVDATPKKIPLSSWAIGTPK
;
A
#
# COMPACT_ATOMS: atom_id res chain seq x y z
N MET A 1 15.79 25.12 6.72
CA MET A 1 16.87 25.29 5.72
C MET A 1 17.75 24.04 5.58
N SER A 2 18.33 23.44 6.63
CA SER A 2 19.19 22.25 6.49
C SER A 2 18.44 20.93 6.17
N ARG A 3 17.25 20.70 6.75
CA ARG A 3 16.48 19.45 6.54
C ARG A 3 15.91 19.32 5.12
N LEU A 4 15.39 20.41 4.56
CA LEU A 4 14.87 20.45 3.17
C LEU A 4 15.96 20.19 2.14
N ALA A 5 17.19 20.66 2.36
CA ALA A 5 18.31 20.39 1.46
C ALA A 5 18.73 18.90 1.49
N THR A 6 18.69 18.27 2.66
CA THR A 6 18.96 16.83 2.80
C THR A 6 17.87 15.99 2.12
N GLU A 7 16.59 16.35 2.28
CA GLU A 7 15.47 15.63 1.68
C GLU A 7 15.32 15.92 0.17
N ALA A 8 15.67 17.11 -0.29
CA ALA A 8 15.78 17.45 -1.71
C ALA A 8 16.88 16.65 -2.43
N SER A 9 17.99 16.35 -1.74
CA SER A 9 19.02 15.45 -2.30
C SER A 9 18.52 14.00 -2.44
N ALA A 10 17.63 13.56 -1.55
CA ALA A 10 17.00 12.23 -1.63
C ALA A 10 16.03 12.10 -2.81
N ILE A 11 15.41 13.21 -3.22
CA ILE A 11 14.58 13.31 -4.43
C ILE A 11 15.42 13.15 -5.70
N GLN A 12 16.66 13.67 -5.72
CA GLN A 12 17.56 13.62 -6.87
C GLN A 12 18.08 12.21 -7.17
N GLY A 13 18.14 11.33 -6.17
CA GLY A 13 18.56 9.93 -6.31
C GLY A 13 17.42 8.91 -6.47
N ALA A 14 16.16 9.32 -6.31
CA ALA A 14 15.02 8.42 -6.33
C ALA A 14 14.49 8.19 -7.75
N SER A 15 14.60 6.95 -8.24
CA SER A 15 14.07 6.51 -9.53
C SER A 15 12.68 5.87 -9.38
N GLY A 16 11.79 6.13 -10.35
CA GLY A 16 10.51 5.44 -10.51
C GLY A 16 9.49 5.69 -9.39
N VAL A 17 8.83 4.62 -8.92
CA VAL A 17 7.76 4.65 -7.91
C VAL A 17 8.20 5.30 -6.59
N ARG A 18 9.48 5.17 -6.24
CA ARG A 18 10.06 5.78 -5.03
C ARG A 18 10.05 7.31 -5.07
N PHE A 19 10.24 7.91 -6.25
CA PHE A 19 10.14 9.35 -6.43
C PHE A 19 8.74 9.85 -6.08
N GLY A 20 7.70 9.20 -6.63
CA GLY A 20 6.31 9.57 -6.34
C GLY A 20 5.97 9.45 -4.86
N LEU A 21 6.45 8.40 -4.19
CA LEU A 21 6.24 8.17 -2.76
C LEU A 21 6.92 9.24 -1.88
N ILE A 22 8.16 9.62 -2.20
CA ILE A 22 8.90 10.65 -1.46
C ILE A 22 8.20 12.01 -1.60
N PHE A 23 7.74 12.35 -2.81
CA PHE A 23 6.97 13.57 -3.02
C PHE A 23 5.65 13.56 -2.25
N GLN A 24 4.90 12.45 -2.33
CA GLN A 24 3.67 12.27 -1.57
C GLN A 24 3.84 12.51 -0.08
N HIS A 25 4.93 11.99 0.45
CA HIS A 25 5.28 12.19 1.84
C HIS A 25 5.64 13.65 2.14
N LEU A 26 6.46 14.29 1.32
CA LEU A 26 6.98 15.64 1.57
C LEU A 26 5.88 16.71 1.59
N PHE A 27 5.03 16.77 0.55
CA PHE A 27 3.95 17.77 0.54
C PHE A 27 2.92 17.47 1.64
N GLY A 28 2.71 16.20 1.96
CA GLY A 28 1.83 15.76 3.05
C GLY A 28 2.33 16.23 4.42
N MET A 29 3.64 16.15 4.67
CA MET A 29 4.26 16.65 5.91
C MET A 29 4.07 18.16 6.06
N ILE A 30 4.36 18.95 5.03
CA ILE A 30 4.28 20.43 5.11
C ILE A 30 2.82 20.89 5.28
N ALA A 31 1.89 20.26 4.55
CA ALA A 31 0.46 20.53 4.73
C ALA A 31 0.00 20.15 6.15
N MET A 32 0.43 19.00 6.66
CA MET A 32 0.10 18.55 8.01
C MET A 32 0.66 19.50 9.08
N GLU A 33 1.91 19.94 8.93
CA GLU A 33 2.57 20.87 9.86
C GLU A 33 1.84 22.23 9.90
N ALA A 34 1.40 22.74 8.75
CA ALA A 34 0.61 23.96 8.65
C ALA A 34 -0.78 23.81 9.31
N ILE A 35 -1.44 22.65 9.12
CA ILE A 35 -2.76 22.38 9.70
C ILE A 35 -2.68 22.23 11.23
N GLN A 36 -1.72 21.43 11.70
CA GLN A 36 -1.50 21.20 13.14
C GLN A 36 -1.21 22.50 13.88
N ASN A 37 -0.53 23.46 13.24
CA ASN A 37 -0.16 24.74 13.83
C ASN A 37 -0.90 25.94 13.21
N SER A 38 -2.13 25.75 12.73
CA SER A 38 -2.89 26.78 12.00
C SER A 38 -3.03 28.11 12.74
N GLN A 39 -3.28 28.09 14.05
CA GLN A 39 -3.37 29.32 14.87
C GLN A 39 -2.03 30.06 14.92
N THR A 40 -0.92 29.33 15.06
CA THR A 40 0.43 29.90 15.10
C THR A 40 0.81 30.53 13.76
N VAL A 41 0.45 29.88 12.65
CA VAL A 41 0.68 30.40 11.29
C VAL A 41 -0.08 31.71 11.08
N MET A 42 -1.34 31.78 11.54
CA MET A 42 -2.16 32.99 11.48
C MET A 42 -1.60 34.10 12.38
N GLN A 43 -1.20 33.79 13.61
CA GLN A 43 -0.63 34.75 14.56
C GLN A 43 0.70 35.35 14.10
N LEU A 44 1.53 34.56 13.40
CA LEU A 44 2.79 35.03 12.84
C LEU A 44 2.64 35.60 11.41
N THR A 45 1.43 35.58 10.84
CA THR A 45 1.14 35.99 9.46
C THR A 45 2.12 35.36 8.46
N LYS A 46 2.39 34.06 8.64
CA LYS A 46 3.38 33.27 7.87
C LYS A 46 2.75 32.42 6.77
N GLU A 47 1.49 32.66 6.42
CA GLU A 47 0.71 31.88 5.45
C GLU A 47 1.41 31.83 4.08
N SER A 48 1.95 32.96 3.62
CA SER A 48 2.68 33.06 2.35
C SER A 48 3.97 32.23 2.32
N CYS A 49 4.61 31.99 3.47
CA CYS A 49 5.83 31.20 3.55
C CYS A 49 5.52 29.72 3.27
N PHE A 50 4.53 29.15 3.97
CA PHE A 50 4.07 27.78 3.74
C PHE A 50 3.49 27.60 2.34
N CYS A 51 2.74 28.59 1.84
CA CYS A 51 2.19 28.56 0.48
C CYS A 51 3.30 28.56 -0.58
N ASN A 52 4.33 29.38 -0.41
CA ASN A 52 5.46 29.42 -1.35
C ASN A 52 6.27 28.12 -1.33
N GLU A 53 6.52 27.55 -0.15
CA GLU A 53 7.23 26.27 0.01
C GLU A 53 6.45 25.10 -0.62
N TYR A 54 5.12 25.08 -0.44
CA TYR A 54 4.26 24.10 -1.09
C TYR A 54 4.24 24.26 -2.63
N CYS A 55 4.15 25.50 -3.13
CA CYS A 55 4.22 25.80 -4.56
C CYS A 55 5.57 25.40 -5.18
N GLU A 56 6.68 25.60 -4.46
CA GLU A 56 8.02 25.23 -4.92
C GLU A 56 8.12 23.71 -5.13
N ILE A 57 7.65 22.92 -4.17
CA ILE A 57 7.61 21.46 -4.28
C ILE A 57 6.73 21.02 -5.45
N LEU A 58 5.52 21.57 -5.58
CA LEU A 58 4.62 21.22 -6.69
C LEU A 58 5.23 21.51 -8.07
N ASN A 59 5.90 22.65 -8.24
CA ASN A 59 6.52 23.01 -9.52
C ASN A 59 7.63 22.03 -9.94
N THR A 60 8.38 21.48 -8.98
CA THR A 60 9.37 20.42 -9.26
C THR A 60 8.72 19.10 -9.71
N VAL A 61 7.56 18.77 -9.13
CA VAL A 61 6.77 17.58 -9.50
C VAL A 61 6.17 17.76 -10.88
N ASP A 62 5.54 18.90 -11.17
CA ASP A 62 4.83 19.13 -12.44
C ASP A 62 5.73 18.95 -13.65
N ARG A 63 6.94 19.52 -13.64
CA ARG A 63 7.91 19.34 -14.73
C ARG A 63 8.32 17.89 -14.91
N SER A 64 8.56 17.20 -13.80
CA SER A 64 8.95 15.78 -13.79
C SER A 64 7.80 14.89 -14.25
N PHE A 65 6.56 15.23 -13.88
CA PHE A 65 5.34 14.53 -14.20
C PHE A 65 5.02 14.63 -15.69
N ILE A 66 5.09 15.82 -16.29
CA ILE A 66 4.81 16.02 -17.72
C ILE A 66 5.73 15.16 -18.59
N THR A 67 7.04 15.17 -18.30
CA THR A 67 8.03 14.38 -19.05
C THR A 67 7.73 12.88 -18.94
N ARG A 68 7.38 12.41 -17.74
CA ARG A 68 7.02 11.01 -17.50
C ARG A 68 5.69 10.61 -18.14
N ALA A 69 4.70 11.49 -18.11
CA ALA A 69 3.39 11.27 -18.72
C ALA A 69 3.54 11.03 -20.23
N HIS A 70 4.39 11.79 -20.92
CA HIS A 70 4.70 11.54 -22.33
C HIS A 70 5.38 10.19 -22.56
N ILE A 71 6.39 9.84 -21.75
CA ILE A 71 7.08 8.54 -21.87
C ILE A 71 6.10 7.38 -21.67
N LEU A 72 5.27 7.44 -20.62
CA LEU A 72 4.25 6.43 -20.33
C LEU A 72 3.20 6.34 -21.43
N SER A 73 2.78 7.47 -22.00
CA SER A 73 1.79 7.50 -23.08
C SER A 73 2.33 6.88 -24.37
N ILE A 74 3.60 7.14 -24.72
CA ILE A 74 4.27 6.54 -25.87
C ILE A 74 4.39 5.02 -25.67
N LEU A 75 4.88 4.60 -24.50
CA LEU A 75 5.00 3.18 -24.18
C LEU A 75 3.65 2.45 -24.24
N PHE A 76 2.62 3.02 -23.63
CA PHE A 76 1.26 2.46 -23.65
C PHE A 76 0.73 2.30 -25.07
N SER A 77 0.96 3.31 -25.92
CA SER A 77 0.56 3.30 -27.32
C SER A 77 1.30 2.22 -28.12
N ILE A 78 2.62 2.09 -27.92
CA ILE A 78 3.44 1.06 -28.58
C ILE A 78 2.98 -0.35 -28.17
N THR A 79 2.73 -0.57 -26.87
CA THR A 79 2.24 -1.86 -26.37
C THR A 79 0.87 -2.21 -26.96
N HIS A 80 -0.05 -1.25 -27.06
CA HIS A 80 -1.35 -1.53 -27.68
C HIS A 80 -1.24 -1.74 -29.19
N ALA A 81 -0.40 -0.96 -29.87
CA ALA A 81 -0.15 -1.08 -31.30
C ALA A 81 0.43 -2.47 -31.66
N SER A 82 1.38 -2.99 -30.88
CA SER A 82 1.96 -4.31 -31.13
C SER A 82 0.95 -5.45 -30.99
N VAL A 83 0.04 -5.35 -30.01
CA VAL A 83 -1.05 -6.32 -29.83
C VAL A 83 -2.04 -6.26 -31.00
N TYR A 84 -2.46 -5.07 -31.43
CA TYR A 84 -3.37 -4.94 -32.58
C TYR A 84 -2.73 -5.38 -33.90
N PHE A 85 -1.45 -5.12 -34.10
CA PHE A 85 -0.72 -5.62 -35.27
C PHE A 85 -0.67 -7.15 -35.28
N SER A 86 -0.44 -7.78 -34.12
CA SER A 86 -0.45 -9.24 -33.97
C SER A 86 -1.83 -9.84 -34.28
N ILE A 87 -2.90 -9.19 -33.79
CA ILE A 87 -4.28 -9.61 -34.08
C ILE A 87 -4.60 -9.47 -35.58
N ALA A 88 -4.20 -8.36 -36.20
CA ALA A 88 -4.39 -8.15 -37.64
C ALA A 88 -3.64 -9.20 -38.47
N ALA A 89 -2.41 -9.55 -38.09
CA ALA A 89 -1.64 -10.61 -38.74
C ALA A 89 -2.31 -11.98 -38.58
N PHE A 90 -2.83 -12.29 -37.38
CA PHE A 90 -3.57 -13.53 -37.14
C PHE A 90 -4.84 -13.61 -37.99
N ILE A 91 -5.61 -12.52 -38.08
CA ILE A 91 -6.82 -12.47 -38.91
C ILE A 91 -6.47 -12.62 -40.39
N SER A 92 -5.43 -11.93 -40.88
CA SER A 92 -5.00 -12.00 -42.28
C SER A 92 -4.54 -13.40 -42.70
N LEU A 93 -3.74 -14.05 -41.83
CA LEU A 93 -3.36 -15.45 -42.04
C LEU A 93 -4.59 -16.37 -41.93
N GLY A 94 -5.45 -16.10 -40.96
CA GLY A 94 -6.67 -16.82 -40.70
C GLY A 94 -7.62 -16.82 -41.90
N THR A 95 -7.86 -15.66 -42.51
CA THR A 95 -8.67 -15.54 -43.74
C THR A 95 -8.07 -16.36 -44.88
N PHE A 96 -6.75 -16.35 -45.03
CA PHE A 96 -6.07 -17.16 -46.05
C PHE A 96 -6.22 -18.68 -45.85
N LEU A 97 -6.35 -19.14 -44.60
CA LEU A 97 -6.60 -20.56 -44.28
C LEU A 97 -8.07 -20.94 -44.46
N VAL A 98 -8.99 -20.02 -44.19
CA VAL A 98 -10.43 -20.20 -44.43
C VAL A 98 -10.72 -20.30 -45.92
N ASP A 99 -10.06 -19.48 -46.75
CA ASP A 99 -10.20 -19.52 -48.22
C ASP A 99 -9.76 -20.86 -48.84
N ARG A 100 -9.01 -21.68 -48.10
CA ARG A 100 -8.56 -23.03 -48.50
C ARG A 100 -9.40 -24.15 -47.87
N ASP A 101 -10.54 -23.83 -47.26
CA ASP A 101 -11.43 -24.77 -46.54
C ASP A 101 -10.70 -25.66 -45.51
N THR A 102 -9.58 -25.17 -44.96
CA THR A 102 -8.77 -25.95 -44.02
C THR A 102 -9.21 -25.74 -42.57
N VAL A 103 -9.76 -24.55 -42.25
CA VAL A 103 -10.21 -24.15 -40.91
C VAL A 103 -11.51 -23.36 -41.04
N THR A 104 -12.47 -23.56 -40.13
CA THR A 104 -13.70 -22.78 -40.11
C THR A 104 -13.48 -21.41 -39.44
N PHE A 105 -14.27 -20.40 -39.84
CA PHE A 105 -14.18 -19.08 -39.21
C PHE A 105 -14.51 -19.11 -37.71
N GLU A 106 -15.45 -19.98 -37.30
CA GLU A 106 -15.87 -20.12 -35.90
C GLU A 106 -14.72 -20.62 -35.02
N ASP A 107 -14.04 -21.69 -35.43
CA ASP A 107 -12.91 -22.26 -34.68
C ASP A 107 -11.76 -21.25 -34.55
N MET A 108 -11.46 -20.54 -35.64
CA MET A 108 -10.43 -19.51 -35.66
C MET A 108 -10.74 -18.35 -34.70
N PHE A 109 -11.97 -17.83 -34.74
CA PHE A 109 -12.39 -16.71 -33.89
C PHE A 109 -12.44 -17.12 -32.41
N LEU A 110 -12.86 -18.34 -32.12
CA LEU A 110 -12.88 -18.89 -30.76
C LEU A 110 -11.47 -18.94 -30.16
N VAL A 111 -10.49 -19.50 -30.90
CA VAL A 111 -9.09 -19.58 -30.43
C VAL A 111 -8.50 -18.19 -30.22
N LEU A 112 -8.72 -17.25 -31.15
CA LEU A 112 -8.22 -15.88 -31.02
C LEU A 112 -8.73 -15.20 -29.73
N ASN A 113 -10.03 -15.24 -29.48
CA ASN A 113 -10.63 -14.60 -28.30
C ASN A 113 -10.20 -15.29 -27.01
N ALA A 114 -10.17 -16.62 -26.99
CA ALA A 114 -9.69 -17.37 -25.84
C ALA A 114 -8.26 -16.94 -25.46
N VAL A 115 -7.34 -16.92 -26.42
CA VAL A 115 -5.94 -16.56 -26.15
C VAL A 115 -5.80 -15.10 -25.71
N VAL A 116 -6.42 -14.15 -26.43
CA VAL A 116 -6.27 -12.71 -26.16
C VAL A 116 -6.88 -12.32 -24.80
N LEU A 117 -8.06 -12.84 -24.46
CA LEU A 117 -8.72 -12.52 -23.19
C LEU A 117 -7.95 -13.11 -22.00
N THR A 118 -7.46 -14.34 -22.13
CA THR A 118 -6.69 -15.00 -21.07
C THR A 118 -5.36 -14.28 -20.85
N ALA A 119 -4.64 -13.94 -21.92
CA ALA A 119 -3.38 -13.20 -21.83
C ALA A 119 -3.56 -11.82 -21.17
N ARG A 120 -4.60 -11.07 -21.53
CA ARG A 120 -4.91 -9.77 -20.92
C ARG A 120 -5.24 -9.90 -19.43
N THR A 121 -6.00 -10.92 -19.06
CA THR A 121 -6.40 -11.18 -17.67
C THR A 121 -5.18 -11.53 -16.84
N ILE A 122 -4.36 -12.47 -17.32
CA ILE A 122 -3.11 -12.87 -16.67
C ILE A 122 -2.21 -11.64 -16.48
N GLY A 123 -2.01 -10.82 -17.53
CA GLY A 123 -1.15 -9.63 -17.45
C GLY A 123 -1.55 -8.65 -16.34
N ARG A 124 -2.86 -8.50 -16.07
CA ARG A 124 -3.35 -7.66 -14.97
C ARG A 124 -3.08 -8.28 -13.60
N GLU A 125 -3.24 -9.59 -13.47
CA GLU A 125 -2.96 -10.31 -12.22
C GLU A 125 -1.46 -10.34 -11.90
N LEU A 126 -0.60 -10.49 -12.91
CA LEU A 126 0.85 -10.39 -12.75
C LEU A 126 1.28 -9.04 -12.17
N ALA A 127 0.55 -7.96 -12.45
CA ALA A 127 0.84 -6.63 -11.92
C ALA A 127 0.57 -6.51 -10.41
N LEU A 128 -0.23 -7.40 -9.82
CA LEU A 128 -0.55 -7.42 -8.38
C LEU A 128 0.47 -8.23 -7.55
N PHE A 129 1.34 -9.01 -8.18
CA PHE A 129 2.41 -9.79 -7.54
C PHE A 129 3.23 -9.06 -6.46
N PRO A 130 3.74 -7.84 -6.69
CA PRO A 130 4.50 -7.13 -5.66
C PRO A 130 3.66 -6.83 -4.40
N ASP A 131 2.35 -6.66 -4.54
CA ASP A 131 1.47 -6.36 -3.40
C ASP A 131 1.15 -7.63 -2.59
N TYR A 132 1.06 -8.80 -3.23
CA TYR A 132 1.03 -10.08 -2.51
C TYR A 132 2.31 -10.30 -1.69
N GLY A 133 3.48 -9.96 -2.25
CA GLY A 133 4.77 -10.02 -1.52
C GLY A 133 4.82 -9.08 -0.32
N LYS A 134 4.36 -7.84 -0.46
CA LYS A 134 4.27 -6.89 0.66
C LYS A 134 3.24 -7.32 1.70
N GLY A 135 2.11 -7.88 1.27
CA GLY A 135 1.05 -8.35 2.17
C GLY A 135 1.49 -9.52 3.04
N THR A 136 2.23 -10.47 2.45
CA THR A 136 2.80 -11.60 3.21
C THR A 136 3.86 -11.16 4.20
N GLU A 137 4.73 -10.21 3.84
CA GLU A 137 5.72 -9.64 4.78
C GLU A 137 5.05 -8.85 5.92
N ALA A 138 4.02 -8.05 5.62
CA ALA A 138 3.25 -7.34 6.65
C ALA A 138 2.54 -8.32 7.61
N ALA A 139 1.92 -9.37 7.09
CA ALA A 139 1.28 -10.40 7.90
C ALA A 139 2.31 -11.11 8.79
N LYS A 140 3.47 -11.47 8.25
CA LYS A 140 4.58 -12.05 9.01
C LYS A 140 5.01 -11.14 10.17
N ASN A 141 5.15 -9.84 9.92
CA ASN A 141 5.49 -8.87 10.97
C ASN A 141 4.42 -8.81 12.08
N ILE A 142 3.13 -8.88 11.73
CA ILE A 142 2.03 -8.93 12.70
C ILE A 142 2.08 -10.22 13.52
N PHE A 143 2.23 -11.38 12.87
CA PHE A 143 2.33 -12.67 13.56
C PHE A 143 3.60 -12.75 14.43
N GLU A 144 4.71 -12.15 14.00
CA GLU A 144 5.92 -12.05 14.82
C GLU A 144 5.67 -11.25 16.10
N LEU A 145 4.98 -10.10 16.00
CA LEU A 145 4.58 -9.30 17.17
C LEU A 145 3.65 -10.07 18.12
N LEU A 146 2.66 -10.78 17.58
CA LEU A 146 1.72 -11.60 18.38
C LEU A 146 2.40 -12.82 19.02
N SER A 147 3.44 -13.37 18.38
CA SER A 147 4.19 -14.52 18.89
C SER A 147 5.15 -14.16 20.03
N LYS A 148 5.55 -12.89 20.12
CA LYS A 148 6.33 -12.37 21.25
C LYS A 148 5.40 -12.19 22.44
N PRO A 149 5.82 -12.53 23.68
CA PRO A 149 5.02 -12.25 24.86
C PRO A 149 4.81 -10.75 24.94
N ILE A 150 3.59 -10.30 24.62
CA ILE A 150 3.19 -8.92 24.82
C ILE A 150 3.05 -8.78 26.34
N ASN A 151 4.07 -8.24 26.99
CA ASN A 151 3.97 -7.77 28.36
C ASN A 151 3.07 -6.53 28.35
N VAL A 152 1.77 -6.73 28.15
CA VAL A 152 0.75 -5.72 28.48
C VAL A 152 0.74 -5.68 30.00
N THR A 153 1.68 -4.94 30.57
CA THR A 153 1.52 -4.46 31.94
C THR A 153 0.25 -3.62 31.91
N VAL A 154 -0.84 -4.12 32.50
CA VAL A 154 -2.11 -3.38 32.63
C VAL A 154 -1.78 -2.08 33.36
N ILE A 155 -1.72 -0.98 32.60
CA ILE A 155 -1.38 0.34 33.14
C ILE A 155 -2.65 0.84 33.84
N GLN A 156 -2.68 0.60 35.15
CA GLN A 156 -3.64 1.10 36.13
C GLN A 156 -5.03 0.44 36.13
N VAL A 157 -5.15 -0.60 36.97
CA VAL A 157 -6.43 -0.93 37.59
C VAL A 157 -6.60 0.01 38.79
N TYR A 158 -7.61 0.88 38.76
CA TYR A 158 -7.96 1.71 39.92
C TYR A 158 -8.74 0.83 40.90
N ALA A 159 -8.20 0.62 42.10
CA ALA A 159 -8.97 0.02 43.18
C ALA A 159 -10.12 0.99 43.57
N PRO A 160 -11.32 0.49 43.89
CA PRO A 160 -12.40 1.35 44.38
C PRO A 160 -11.97 1.97 45.71
N THR A 161 -11.75 3.30 45.74
CA THR A 161 -11.26 4.02 46.93
C THR A 161 -12.35 4.79 47.68
N THR A 162 -13.60 4.74 47.21
CA THR A 162 -14.68 5.58 47.76
C THR A 162 -15.58 4.73 48.67
N GLY A 163 -15.23 4.65 49.95
CA GLY A 163 -16.08 4.06 51.00
C GLY A 163 -16.05 2.54 51.13
N ALA A 164 -15.10 1.86 50.49
CA ALA A 164 -14.84 0.43 50.66
C ALA A 164 -14.04 0.17 51.95
N ASP A 165 -14.33 -0.95 52.62
CA ASP A 165 -13.57 -1.43 53.77
C ASP A 165 -12.23 -2.05 53.32
N ASP A 166 -11.24 -2.11 54.21
CA ASP A 166 -9.90 -2.66 53.91
C ASP A 166 -9.99 -4.10 53.38
N GLU A 167 -10.99 -4.87 53.84
CA GLU A 167 -11.28 -6.25 53.42
C GLU A 167 -11.76 -6.34 51.95
N GLU A 168 -12.60 -5.40 51.49
CA GLU A 168 -13.06 -5.34 50.08
C GLU A 168 -11.92 -4.98 49.12
N ILE A 169 -10.99 -4.15 49.58
CA ILE A 169 -9.80 -3.77 48.82
C ILE A 169 -8.86 -4.96 48.69
N GLU A 170 -8.61 -5.72 49.77
CA GLU A 170 -7.79 -6.93 49.71
C GLU A 170 -8.40 -8.01 48.81
N ASP A 171 -9.71 -8.26 48.92
CA ASP A 171 -10.43 -9.22 48.07
C ASP A 171 -10.32 -8.86 46.59
N PHE A 172 -10.38 -7.57 46.26
CA PHE A 172 -10.16 -7.09 44.90
C PHE A 172 -8.75 -7.39 44.38
N TYR A 173 -7.71 -7.15 45.19
CA TYR A 173 -6.33 -7.48 44.82
C TYR A 173 -6.10 -8.99 44.68
N VAL A 174 -6.68 -9.80 45.55
CA VAL A 174 -6.63 -11.27 45.46
C VAL A 174 -7.30 -11.75 44.17
N SER A 175 -8.47 -11.21 43.83
CA SER A 175 -9.17 -11.53 42.59
C SER A 175 -8.36 -11.12 41.35
N LEU A 176 -7.69 -9.96 41.37
CA LEU A 176 -6.79 -9.55 40.29
C LEU A 176 -5.60 -10.50 40.15
N GLN A 177 -4.98 -10.89 41.26
CA GLN A 177 -3.85 -11.81 41.26
C GLN A 177 -4.25 -13.18 40.69
N GLN A 178 -5.42 -13.70 41.08
CA GLN A 178 -5.97 -14.93 40.52
C GLN A 178 -6.23 -14.81 39.01
N LEU A 179 -6.73 -13.67 38.54
CA LEU A 179 -6.97 -13.44 37.11
C LEU A 179 -5.66 -13.34 36.33
N VAL A 180 -4.63 -12.70 36.90
CA VAL A 180 -3.27 -12.65 36.33
C VAL A 180 -2.65 -14.05 36.24
N ASP A 181 -2.82 -14.87 37.28
CA ASP A 181 -2.29 -16.24 37.31
C ASP A 181 -3.08 -17.21 36.40
N ALA A 182 -4.38 -16.96 36.21
CA ALA A 182 -5.22 -17.71 35.27
C ALA A 182 -4.98 -17.29 33.81
N THR A 183 -4.42 -16.10 33.56
CA THR A 183 -4.14 -15.64 32.20
C THR A 183 -2.93 -16.42 31.64
N PRO A 184 -3.07 -17.13 30.51
CA PRO A 184 -1.98 -17.90 29.94
C PRO A 184 -0.84 -16.97 29.50
N LYS A 185 0.34 -17.09 30.14
CA LYS A 185 1.55 -16.27 29.85
C LYS A 185 2.08 -16.41 28.42
N LYS A 186 1.69 -17.47 27.71
CA LYS A 186 2.00 -17.71 26.29
C LYS A 186 0.76 -18.35 25.66
N ILE A 187 0.15 -17.66 24.70
CA ILE A 187 -0.85 -18.28 23.83
C ILE A 187 -0.09 -18.99 22.72
N PRO A 188 -0.09 -20.34 22.64
CA PRO A 188 0.60 -21.05 21.59
C PRO A 188 -0.08 -20.79 20.24
N LEU A 189 0.72 -20.49 19.22
CA LEU A 189 0.27 -20.25 17.83
C LEU A 189 -0.58 -21.41 17.27
N SER A 190 -0.47 -22.62 17.83
CA SER A 190 -1.28 -23.79 17.46
C SER A 190 -2.77 -23.62 17.75
N SER A 191 -3.16 -22.76 18.70
CA SER A 191 -4.58 -22.47 19.00
C SER A 191 -5.25 -21.59 17.93
N TRP A 192 -4.45 -20.87 17.13
CA TRP A 192 -4.91 -19.97 16.07
C TRP A 192 -4.89 -20.63 14.68
N ALA A 193 -4.44 -21.87 14.57
CA ALA A 193 -4.42 -22.63 13.32
C ALA A 193 -5.83 -23.15 12.95
N ILE A 194 -6.82 -22.27 12.88
CA ILE A 194 -8.11 -22.55 12.27
C ILE A 194 -8.05 -21.98 10.85
N GLY A 195 -7.80 -22.86 9.88
CA GLY A 195 -8.02 -22.59 8.47
C GLY A 195 -6.79 -22.13 7.69
N THR A 196 -5.81 -23.02 7.49
CA THR A 196 -4.97 -22.95 6.30
C THR A 196 -5.77 -23.51 5.11
N PRO A 197 -6.13 -22.73 4.08
CA PRO A 197 -6.61 -23.31 2.84
C PRO A 197 -5.48 -24.14 2.21
N LYS A 198 -5.79 -25.39 1.86
CA LYS A 198 -4.91 -26.29 1.12
C LYS A 198 -4.69 -25.80 -0.30
#